data_AF-A0A947GQA6-F1
#
_entry.id   AF-A0A947GQA6-F1
#
_cell.length_a   1.000
_cell.length_b   1.000
_cell.length_c   1.000
_cell.angle_alpha   90.00
_cell.angle_beta   90.00
_cell.angle_gamma   90.00
#
_symmetry.space_group_name_H-M   'P 1'
#
loop_
_entity.id
_entity.type
_entity.pdbx_description
1 polymer ?
#
loop_
_entity_poly.entity_id
_entity_poly.type
_entity_poly.pdbx_seq_one_letter_code
_entity_poly.pdbx_strand_id
1 'polypeptide(L)' 'MSRQYIDCREFPSIMDCSVALSADNDKELLEAAVQHAVAVHGHTDSPELR' A
#
# COMPACT_ATOMS: atom_id res chain seq x y z
N MET A 1 -2.58 -20.37 4.47
CA MET A 1 -2.76 -19.24 3.54
C MET A 1 -1.40 -18.61 3.32
N SER A 2 -1.03 -18.30 2.08
CA SER A 2 0.24 -17.63 1.79
C SER A 2 0.13 -16.16 2.19
N ARG A 3 1.05 -15.68 3.04
CA ARG A 3 1.12 -14.28 3.44
C ARG A 3 1.36 -13.42 2.20
N GLN A 4 0.55 -12.38 2.02
CA GLN A 4 0.65 -11.47 0.89
C GLN A 4 1.41 -10.22 1.31
N TYR A 5 2.04 -9.53 0.36
CA TYR A 5 2.80 -8.34 0.62
C TYR A 5 2.65 -7.29 -0.49
N ILE A 6 2.76 -6.03 -0.10
CA ILE A 6 2.88 -4.87 -0.99
C ILE A 6 4.13 -4.13 -0.56
N ASP A 7 5.06 -3.95 -1.50
CA ASP A 7 6.30 -3.22 -1.26
C ASP A 7 6.23 -1.85 -1.92
N CYS A 8 6.24 -0.79 -1.13
CA CYS A 8 6.13 0.56 -1.64
C CYS A 8 7.32 0.94 -2.53
N ARG A 9 8.47 0.27 -2.37
CA ARG A 9 9.67 0.47 -3.20
C ARG A 9 9.47 0.07 -4.66
N GLU A 10 8.52 -0.83 -4.93
CA GLU A 10 8.21 -1.27 -6.29
C GLU A 10 7.49 -0.19 -7.11
N PHE A 11 6.98 0.85 -6.44
CA PHE A 11 6.28 1.96 -7.08
C PHE A 11 7.18 3.20 -7.07
N PRO A 12 7.61 3.70 -8.25
CA PRO A 12 8.48 4.87 -8.33
C PRO A 12 7.77 6.08 -7.72
N SER A 13 8.18 6.44 -6.51
CA SER A 13 7.57 7.49 -5.71
C SER A 13 8.61 8.54 -5.36
N ILE A 14 8.17 9.79 -5.21
CA ILE A 14 9.05 10.93 -4.85
C ILE A 14 9.65 10.76 -3.44
N MET A 15 9.07 9.90 -2.60
CA MET A 15 9.32 9.86 -1.17
C MET A 15 10.35 8.82 -0.69
N ASP A 16 11.06 8.12 -1.59
CA ASP A 16 12.04 7.08 -1.23
C ASP A 16 11.53 6.15 -0.12
N CYS A 17 10.27 5.73 -0.24
CA CYS A 17 9.59 4.98 0.80
C CYS A 17 10.15 3.55 0.89
N SER A 18 10.58 3.15 2.08
CA SER A 18 11.13 1.81 2.36
C SER A 18 10.12 0.86 3.02
N VAL A 19 8.86 1.28 3.11
CA VAL A 19 7.79 0.53 3.77
C VAL A 19 7.36 -0.66 2.91
N ALA A 20 7.32 -1.84 3.52
CA ALA A 20 6.69 -3.04 2.97
C ALA A 20 5.57 -3.49 3.92
N LEU A 21 4.37 -3.66 3.38
CA LEU A 21 3.17 -4.09 4.10
C LEU A 21 2.94 -5.56 3.82
N SER A 22 2.44 -6.31 4.81
CA SER A 22 2.08 -7.71 4.62
C SER A 22 0.94 -8.12 5.53
N ALA A 23 0.04 -8.96 5.01
CA ALA A 23 -1.11 -9.46 5.76
C ALA A 23 -1.51 -10.85 5.28
N ASP A 24 -2.34 -11.51 6.09
CA ASP A 24 -2.90 -12.83 5.76
C ASP A 24 -4.14 -12.74 4.85
N ASN A 25 -4.70 -11.55 4.68
CA ASN A 25 -5.89 -11.27 3.89
C ASN A 25 -5.67 -10.10 2.91
N ASP A 26 -6.08 -10.27 1.65
CA ASP A 26 -6.06 -9.22 0.61
C ASP A 26 -6.71 -7.92 1.07
N LYS A 27 -7.89 -8.02 1.70
CA LYS A 27 -8.66 -6.85 2.08
C LYS A 27 -7.94 -6.02 3.14
N GLU A 28 -7.29 -6.68 4.10
CA GLU A 28 -6.50 -6.01 5.14
C GLU A 28 -5.27 -5.34 4.53
N LEU A 29 -4.59 -6.06 3.62
CA LEU A 29 -3.40 -5.56 2.94
C LEU A 29 -3.70 -4.34 2.06
N LEU A 30 -4.76 -4.40 1.26
CA LEU A 30 -5.20 -3.32 0.38
C LEU A 30 -5.60 -2.08 1.17
N GLU A 31 -6.41 -2.23 2.22
CA GLU A 31 -6.81 -1.09 3.06
C GLU A 31 -5.59 -0.42 3.72
N ALA A 32 -4.63 -1.21 4.22
CA ALA A 32 -3.39 -0.67 4.78
C ALA A 32 -2.53 0.06 3.72
N ALA A 33 -2.44 -0.49 2.51
CA ALA A 33 -1.70 0.12 1.42
C ALA A 33 -2.34 1.43 0.93
N VAL A 34 -3.67 1.48 0.83
CA VAL A 34 -4.43 2.70 0.50
C VAL A 34 -4.18 3.78 1.55
N GLN A 35 -4.27 3.44 2.84
CA GLN A 35 -3.98 4.40 3.90
C GLN A 35 -2.56 4.96 3.82
N HIS A 36 -1.58 4.10 3.50
CA HIS A 36 -0.21 4.56 3.26
C HIS A 36 -0.11 5.48 2.04
N ALA A 37 -0.68 5.08 0.91
CA ALA A 37 -0.67 5.86 -0.33
C ALA A 37 -1.32 7.26 -0.13
N VAL A 38 -2.42 7.34 0.61
CA VAL A 38 -3.10 8.63 0.88
C VAL A 38 -2.32 9.48 1.88
N ALA A 39 -1.94 8.91 3.03
CA ALA A 39 -1.35 9.69 4.12
C ALA A 39 0.11 10.08 3.86
N VAL A 40 0.86 9.23 3.16
CA VAL A 40 2.29 9.41 2.90
C VAL A 40 2.48 9.98 1.51
N HIS A 41 1.92 9.35 0.47
CA HIS A 41 2.13 9.77 -0.92
C HIS A 41 1.13 10.84 -1.41
N GLY A 42 0.15 11.23 -0.60
CA GLY A 42 -0.83 12.24 -0.96
C GLY A 42 -1.76 11.81 -2.09
N HIS A 43 -1.87 10.50 -2.36
CA HIS A 43 -2.81 9.99 -3.36
C HIS A 43 -4.25 10.28 -2.92
N THR A 44 -5.13 10.48 -3.90
CA THR A 44 -6.55 10.65 -3.62
C THR A 44 -7.15 9.30 -3.27
N ASP A 45 -7.90 9.24 -2.18
CA ASP A 45 -8.67 8.06 -1.82
C ASP A 45 -9.82 7.85 -2.83
N SER A 46 -9.66 6.91 -3.76
CA SER A 46 -10.64 6.61 -4.80
C SER A 46 -10.91 5.10 -4.91
N PRO A 47 -12.06 4.68 -5.45
CA PRO A 47 -12.41 3.28 -5.61
C PRO A 47 -11.39 2.48 -6.43
N GLU A 48 -10.70 3.12 -7.37
CA GLU A 48 -9.70 2.50 -8.23
C GLU A 48 -8.37 2.21 -7.49
N LEU A 49 -8.17 2.82 -6.32
CA LEU A 49 -7.00 2.60 -5.47
C LEU A 49 -7.20 1.41 -4.50
N ARG A 50 -8.44 0.93 -4.34
CA ARG A 50 -8.86 -0.15 -3.43
C ARG A 50 -9.10 -1.46 -4.17
#